data_AF-A0A9D8TET9-F1
#
_entry.id   AF-A0A9D8TET9-F1
#
_cell.length_a   1.000
_cell.length_b   1.000
_cell.length_c   1.000
_cell.angle_alpha   90.00
_cell.angle_beta   90.00
_cell.angle_gamma   90.00
#
_symmetry.space_group_name_H-M   'P 1'
#
loop_
_entity.id
_entity.type
_entity.pdbx_description
1 polymer ?
#
loop_
_entity_poly.entity_id
_entity_poly.type
_entity_poly.pdbx_seq_one_letter_code
_entity_poly.pdbx_strand_id
1 'polypeptide(L)'
;MKTDFDYLDSLREEVSHGYHEANQIVAQAKLNYTYLKAPNGRPTKLCLEDWILVRTKAFKEKFGDWETAYKKRYLLYHEAVKQLSGNEFEKQAGKTLTEQVSEYFASIGGLAHSPLFGEVILDRKGAEDSFRHGVGRSKAIAFAAVKEVIETGILIDYHDNHKGRGYDTAVLSAPIDIRKERFICYIVVHRRKNFNRFYLHEVWTEKSLTSVRSNAVQRQPSHLQGTAKVLQDIVCASTLPENFFDENGEPRLDGCE
;
A
#
# COMPACT_ATOMS: atom_id res chain seq x y z
N MET A 1 9.60 -37.28 -10.46
CA MET A 1 8.89 -35.99 -10.59
C MET A 1 9.45 -35.11 -9.48
N LYS A 2 10.07 -33.96 -9.78
CA LYS A 2 10.60 -33.09 -8.71
C LYS A 2 9.43 -32.59 -7.87
N THR A 3 9.52 -32.76 -6.55
CA THR A 3 8.53 -32.21 -5.61
C THR A 3 8.66 -30.68 -5.53
N ASP A 4 7.69 -30.00 -4.91
CA ASP A 4 7.84 -28.57 -4.63
C ASP A 4 9.04 -28.28 -3.72
N PHE A 5 9.34 -29.20 -2.81
CA PHE A 5 10.54 -29.19 -1.97
C PHE A 5 11.83 -29.24 -2.82
N ASP A 6 11.97 -30.24 -3.71
CA ASP A 6 13.15 -30.38 -4.57
C ASP A 6 13.38 -29.15 -5.48
N TYR A 7 12.30 -28.46 -5.83
CA TYR A 7 12.38 -27.23 -6.62
C TYR A 7 12.82 -26.02 -5.78
N LEU A 8 12.26 -25.86 -4.57
CA LEU A 8 12.66 -24.79 -3.66
C LEU A 8 14.13 -24.89 -3.30
N ASP A 9 14.65 -26.10 -3.04
CA ASP A 9 16.07 -26.30 -2.77
C ASP A 9 16.94 -25.94 -3.98
N SER A 10 16.53 -26.31 -5.20
CA SER A 10 17.27 -25.87 -6.39
C SER A 10 17.26 -24.34 -6.58
N LEU A 11 16.17 -23.66 -6.21
CA LEU A 11 16.14 -22.20 -6.25
C LEU A 11 16.98 -21.56 -5.14
N ARG A 12 17.05 -22.16 -3.96
CA ARG A 12 17.92 -21.70 -2.88
C ARG A 12 19.38 -21.75 -3.33
N GLU A 13 19.80 -22.86 -3.93
CA GLU A 13 21.14 -22.97 -4.54
C GLU A 13 21.36 -21.89 -5.60
N GLU A 14 20.40 -21.64 -6.49
CA GLU A 14 20.51 -20.56 -7.48
C GLU A 14 20.61 -19.18 -6.84
N VAL A 15 19.90 -18.89 -5.75
CA VAL A 15 20.00 -17.62 -5.02
C VAL A 15 21.37 -17.45 -4.36
N SER A 16 21.90 -18.52 -3.74
CA SER A 16 23.23 -18.51 -3.12
C SER A 16 24.36 -18.25 -4.14
N HIS A 17 24.19 -18.69 -5.40
CA HIS A 17 25.16 -18.46 -6.48
C HIS A 17 24.84 -17.23 -7.35
N GLY A 18 23.57 -16.81 -7.37
CA GLY A 18 22.98 -15.78 -8.23
C GLY A 18 23.05 -14.40 -7.62
N TYR A 19 24.27 -13.84 -7.56
CA TYR A 19 24.52 -12.56 -6.90
C TYR A 19 23.73 -11.37 -7.50
N HIS A 20 23.35 -11.38 -8.78
CA HIS A 20 22.78 -10.17 -9.40
C HIS A 20 21.32 -9.88 -9.02
N GLU A 21 20.41 -10.85 -9.20
CA GLU A 21 18.98 -10.66 -8.88
C GLU A 21 18.78 -10.46 -7.38
N ALA A 22 19.45 -11.26 -6.54
CA ALA A 22 19.42 -11.11 -5.10
C ALA A 22 19.86 -9.70 -4.65
N ASN A 23 20.96 -9.17 -5.22
CA ASN A 23 21.42 -7.82 -4.91
C ASN A 23 20.43 -6.74 -5.37
N GLN A 24 19.76 -6.92 -6.51
CA GLN A 24 18.72 -5.98 -6.96
C GLN A 24 17.51 -5.98 -6.03
N ILE A 25 17.04 -7.16 -5.60
CA ILE A 25 15.95 -7.31 -4.64
C ILE A 25 16.31 -6.58 -3.33
N VAL A 26 17.51 -6.84 -2.80
CA VAL A 26 17.99 -6.22 -1.56
C VAL A 26 18.16 -4.70 -1.72
N ALA A 27 18.75 -4.24 -2.82
CA ALA A 27 18.95 -2.81 -3.07
C ALA A 27 17.61 -2.06 -3.18
N GLN A 28 16.66 -2.61 -3.94
CA GLN A 28 15.33 -2.02 -4.08
C GLN A 28 14.56 -2.01 -2.76
N ALA A 29 14.68 -3.07 -1.95
CA ALA A 29 14.03 -3.16 -0.65
C ALA A 29 14.63 -2.21 0.39
N LYS A 30 15.95 -1.97 0.32
CA LYS A 30 16.59 -0.93 1.14
C LYS A 30 16.14 0.46 0.69
N LEU A 31 15.99 0.68 -0.62
CA LEU A 31 15.53 1.94 -1.19
C LEU A 31 14.10 2.30 -0.75
N ASN A 32 13.19 1.33 -0.73
CA ASN A 32 11.78 1.55 -0.38
C ASN A 32 11.42 1.14 1.07
N TYR A 33 12.43 0.86 1.90
CA TYR A 33 12.33 0.61 3.34
C TYR A 33 11.59 -0.69 3.72
N THR A 34 11.50 -1.65 2.79
CA THR A 34 10.89 -2.97 3.04
C THR A 34 11.91 -4.09 3.28
N TYR A 35 13.22 -3.78 3.32
CA TYR A 35 14.26 -4.79 3.56
C TYR A 35 14.02 -5.54 4.88
N LEU A 36 13.90 -6.87 4.79
CA LEU A 36 13.55 -7.76 5.90
C LEU A 36 12.24 -7.38 6.63
N LYS A 37 11.30 -6.82 5.87
CA LYS A 37 9.93 -6.57 6.31
C LYS A 37 8.96 -7.46 5.54
N ALA A 38 7.92 -7.88 6.25
CA ALA A 38 6.72 -8.42 5.63
C ALA A 38 5.85 -7.28 5.05
N PRO A 39 4.86 -7.59 4.19
CA PRO A 39 4.01 -6.57 3.56
C PRO A 39 3.26 -5.65 4.54
N ASN A 40 2.95 -6.12 5.75
CA ASN A 40 2.34 -5.31 6.81
C ASN A 40 3.32 -4.35 7.53
N GLY A 41 4.59 -4.32 7.10
CA GLY A 41 5.66 -3.47 7.64
C GLY A 41 6.31 -3.97 8.93
N ARG A 42 5.88 -5.12 9.47
CA ARG A 42 6.55 -5.78 10.59
C ARG A 42 7.82 -6.51 10.11
N PRO A 43 8.77 -6.82 11.01
CA PRO A 43 9.89 -7.70 10.66
C PRO A 43 9.39 -9.01 10.03
N THR A 44 10.08 -9.46 8.98
CA THR A 44 9.82 -10.76 8.35
C THR A 44 10.05 -11.90 9.33
N LYS A 45 9.34 -13.01 9.11
CA LYS A 45 9.62 -14.29 9.77
C LYS A 45 10.54 -15.20 8.97
N LEU A 46 10.77 -14.87 7.70
CA LEU A 46 11.66 -15.61 6.81
C LEU A 46 13.12 -15.29 7.15
N CYS A 47 14.01 -16.27 6.99
CA CYS A 47 15.44 -16.00 6.98
C CYS A 47 15.81 -15.16 5.74
N LEU A 48 17.02 -14.58 5.72
CA LEU A 48 17.44 -13.72 4.60
C LEU A 48 17.34 -14.43 3.24
N GLU A 49 17.75 -15.70 3.18
CA GLU A 49 17.74 -16.49 1.94
C GLU A 49 16.32 -16.73 1.45
N ASP A 50 15.42 -17.20 2.31
CA ASP A 50 14.01 -17.41 1.97
C ASP A 50 13.29 -16.09 1.65
N TRP A 51 13.63 -15.01 2.35
CA TRP A 51 13.08 -13.68 2.09
C TRP A 51 13.47 -13.17 0.69
N ILE A 52 14.68 -13.46 0.22
CA ILE A 52 15.11 -13.17 -1.15
C ILE A 52 14.43 -14.14 -2.12
N LEU A 53 14.44 -15.44 -1.83
CA LEU A 53 13.90 -16.51 -2.67
C LEU A 53 12.48 -16.21 -3.11
N VAL A 54 11.58 -15.90 -2.16
CA VAL A 54 10.17 -15.67 -2.48
C VAL A 54 9.95 -14.45 -3.39
N ARG A 55 10.92 -13.54 -3.46
CA ARG A 55 10.86 -12.31 -4.28
C ARG A 55 11.52 -12.48 -5.65
N THR A 56 12.18 -13.60 -5.93
CA THR A 56 12.78 -13.88 -7.24
C THR A 56 11.71 -14.05 -8.31
N LYS A 57 12.08 -13.76 -9.55
CA LYS A 57 11.23 -14.00 -10.72
C LYS A 57 10.85 -15.48 -10.83
N ALA A 58 11.81 -16.39 -10.64
CA ALA A 58 11.57 -17.83 -10.74
C ALA A 58 10.52 -18.32 -9.73
N PHE A 59 10.61 -17.87 -8.47
CA PHE A 59 9.59 -18.20 -7.46
C PHE A 59 8.21 -17.70 -7.89
N LYS A 60 8.10 -16.44 -8.34
CA LYS A 60 6.82 -15.85 -8.76
C LYS A 60 6.24 -16.47 -10.03
N GLU A 61 7.08 -16.94 -10.96
CA GLU A 61 6.63 -17.67 -12.15
C GLU A 61 6.02 -19.02 -11.78
N LYS A 62 6.57 -19.71 -10.77
CA LYS A 62 6.05 -21.00 -10.32
C LYS A 62 4.85 -20.87 -9.40
N PHE A 63 4.95 -20.04 -8.36
CA PHE A 63 3.97 -19.97 -7.27
C PHE A 63 2.99 -18.81 -7.39
N GLY A 64 3.20 -17.91 -8.36
CA GLY A 64 2.43 -16.68 -8.55
C GLY A 64 3.04 -15.47 -7.85
N ASP A 65 2.69 -14.28 -8.34
CA ASP A 65 3.11 -13.01 -7.74
C ASP A 65 2.36 -12.75 -6.42
N TRP A 66 2.88 -13.35 -5.36
CA TRP A 66 2.28 -13.32 -4.04
C TRP A 66 2.20 -11.92 -3.45
N GLU A 67 3.13 -11.01 -3.77
CA GLU A 67 3.11 -9.63 -3.25
C GLU A 67 1.86 -8.89 -3.75
N THR A 68 1.54 -9.02 -5.04
CA THR A 68 0.35 -8.41 -5.63
C THR A 68 -0.93 -9.12 -5.16
N ALA A 69 -0.90 -10.45 -5.05
CA ALA A 69 -2.03 -11.22 -4.52
C ALA A 69 -2.35 -10.85 -3.05
N TYR A 70 -1.33 -10.67 -2.21
CA TYR A 70 -1.49 -10.18 -0.84
C TYR A 70 -2.07 -8.76 -0.84
N LYS A 71 -1.52 -7.83 -1.65
CA LYS A 71 -2.04 -6.45 -1.75
C LYS A 71 -3.53 -6.46 -2.11
N LYS A 72 -3.94 -7.26 -3.09
CA LYS A 72 -5.36 -7.41 -3.46
C LYS A 72 -6.20 -7.91 -2.29
N ARG A 73 -5.74 -8.97 -1.63
CA ARG A 73 -6.44 -9.56 -0.48
C ARG A 73 -6.60 -8.54 0.65
N TYR A 74 -5.53 -7.82 0.97
CA TYR A 74 -5.54 -6.80 2.01
C TYR A 74 -6.54 -5.67 1.67
N LEU A 75 -6.53 -5.16 0.44
CA LEU A 75 -7.38 -4.03 0.06
C LEU A 75 -8.87 -4.40 -0.09
N LEU A 76 -9.19 -5.63 -0.51
CA LEU A 76 -10.57 -6.04 -0.79
C LEU A 76 -11.23 -6.84 0.33
N TYR A 77 -10.47 -7.64 1.06
CA TYR A 77 -11.04 -8.66 1.96
C TYR A 77 -10.58 -8.55 3.41
N HIS A 78 -9.51 -7.81 3.71
CA HIS A 78 -9.15 -7.52 5.09
C HIS A 78 -10.21 -6.64 5.75
N GLU A 79 -10.32 -6.72 7.08
CA GLU A 79 -11.14 -5.80 7.85
C GLU A 79 -10.75 -4.35 7.57
N ALA A 80 -11.75 -3.48 7.44
CA ALA A 80 -11.50 -2.07 7.22
C ALA A 80 -10.79 -1.47 8.43
N VAL A 81 -9.76 -0.66 8.17
CA VAL A 81 -8.94 -0.01 9.21
C VAL A 81 -9.72 1.08 9.93
N LYS A 82 -10.80 1.58 9.31
CA LYS A 82 -11.74 2.51 9.90
C LYS A 82 -13.15 2.35 9.32
N GLN A 83 -14.13 2.37 10.21
CA GLN A 83 -15.56 2.48 9.89
C GLN A 83 -15.99 3.94 10.02
N LEU A 84 -16.58 4.50 8.98
CA LEU A 84 -16.99 5.90 8.89
C LEU A 84 -18.49 6.00 8.63
N SER A 85 -19.15 6.90 9.36
CA SER A 85 -20.60 7.14 9.30
C SER A 85 -21.03 7.82 8.00
N GLY A 86 -20.10 8.53 7.35
CA GLY A 86 -20.36 9.37 6.20
C GLY A 86 -20.94 10.74 6.53
N ASN A 87 -20.92 11.14 7.81
CA ASN A 87 -21.29 12.46 8.30
C ASN A 87 -20.08 13.24 8.84
N GLU A 88 -18.88 12.68 8.71
CA GLU A 88 -17.62 13.32 9.09
C GLU A 88 -17.43 14.60 8.26
N PHE A 89 -17.01 15.66 8.93
CA PHE A 89 -16.73 16.97 8.33
C PHE A 89 -17.87 17.52 7.45
N GLU A 90 -19.11 17.33 7.90
CA GLU A 90 -20.26 18.01 7.29
C GLU A 90 -20.08 19.54 7.30
N LYS A 91 -20.77 20.23 6.39
CA LYS A 91 -20.66 21.69 6.31
C LYS A 91 -21.11 22.31 7.64
N GLN A 92 -20.23 23.09 8.24
CA GLN A 92 -20.51 23.85 9.46
C GLN A 92 -20.47 25.34 9.12
N ALA A 93 -21.46 26.09 9.62
CA ALA A 93 -21.50 27.53 9.42
C ALA A 93 -20.24 28.19 10.01
N GLY A 94 -19.56 29.00 9.20
CA GLY A 94 -18.34 29.71 9.61
C GLY A 94 -17.07 28.85 9.73
N LYS A 95 -17.11 27.56 9.36
CA LYS A 95 -15.92 26.70 9.35
C LYS A 95 -15.67 26.05 7.99
N THR A 96 -14.46 26.25 7.47
CA THR A 96 -13.97 25.59 6.27
C THR A 96 -13.68 24.11 6.55
N LEU A 97 -13.70 23.28 5.51
CA LEU A 97 -13.28 21.87 5.63
C LEU A 97 -11.84 21.76 6.14
N THR A 98 -10.95 22.64 5.69
CA THR A 98 -9.57 22.71 6.18
C THR A 98 -9.48 22.90 7.67
N GLU A 99 -10.26 23.82 8.24
CA GLU A 99 -10.30 24.05 9.69
C GLU A 99 -10.81 22.82 10.42
N GLN A 100 -11.93 22.23 9.98
CA GLN A 100 -12.48 21.04 10.62
C GLN A 100 -11.48 19.86 10.62
N VAL A 101 -10.82 19.60 9.49
CA VAL A 101 -9.80 18.54 9.37
C VAL A 101 -8.57 18.86 10.22
N SER A 102 -8.13 20.12 10.24
CA SER A 102 -6.96 20.53 11.05
C SER A 102 -7.23 20.42 12.54
N GLU A 103 -8.43 20.82 12.99
CA GLU A 103 -8.87 20.66 14.37
C GLU A 103 -8.96 19.17 14.76
N TYR A 104 -9.47 18.33 13.86
CA TYR A 104 -9.48 16.87 14.06
C TYR A 104 -8.07 16.30 14.18
N PHE A 105 -7.13 16.69 13.31
CA PHE A 105 -5.75 16.23 13.43
C PHE A 105 -5.10 16.68 14.74
N ALA A 106 -5.34 17.92 15.17
CA ALA A 106 -4.88 18.39 16.47
C ALA A 106 -5.47 17.56 17.62
N SER A 107 -6.76 17.17 17.54
CA SER A 107 -7.40 16.39 18.60
C SER A 107 -6.90 14.94 18.71
N ILE A 108 -6.34 14.37 17.63
CA ILE A 108 -5.69 13.04 17.63
C ILE A 108 -4.17 13.11 17.78
N GLY A 109 -3.63 14.26 18.20
CA GLY A 109 -2.22 14.45 18.53
C GLY A 109 -1.31 14.91 17.39
N GLY A 110 -1.85 15.12 16.18
CA GLY A 110 -1.12 15.68 15.04
C GLY A 110 -0.05 14.76 14.43
N LEU A 111 -0.02 13.47 14.80
CA LEU A 111 0.96 12.50 14.37
C LEU A 111 0.34 11.13 14.09
N ALA A 112 0.87 10.45 13.06
CA ALA A 112 0.66 9.03 12.79
C ALA A 112 2.01 8.31 12.70
N HIS A 113 2.05 7.01 13.02
CA HIS A 113 3.29 6.24 12.98
C HIS A 113 3.23 5.09 11.95
N SER A 114 3.91 5.25 10.82
CA SER A 114 4.04 4.19 9.82
C SER A 114 5.07 3.14 10.25
N PRO A 115 4.75 1.83 10.20
CA PRO A 115 5.73 0.77 10.45
C PRO A 115 6.95 0.79 9.51
N LEU A 116 6.81 1.37 8.32
CA LEU A 116 7.87 1.48 7.32
C LEU A 116 8.62 2.82 7.39
N PHE A 117 7.91 3.91 7.68
CA PHE A 117 8.44 5.26 7.50
C PHE A 117 8.58 6.08 8.80
N GLY A 118 8.16 5.52 9.94
CA GLY A 118 8.16 6.20 11.23
C GLY A 118 7.09 7.28 11.30
N GLU A 119 7.39 8.38 11.99
CA GLU A 119 6.45 9.48 12.22
C GLU A 119 6.05 10.19 10.92
N VAL A 120 4.76 10.45 10.78
CA VAL A 120 4.15 11.24 9.71
C VAL A 120 3.30 12.34 10.32
N ILE A 121 3.61 13.58 9.96
CA ILE A 121 2.95 14.78 10.50
C ILE A 121 1.55 14.90 9.90
N LEU A 122 0.56 15.04 10.80
CA LEU A 122 -0.82 15.36 10.47
C LEU A 122 -1.10 16.82 10.84
N ASP A 123 -0.87 17.71 9.89
CA ASP A 123 -1.04 19.15 10.09
C ASP A 123 -2.00 19.77 9.07
N ARG A 124 -2.35 21.02 9.30
CA ARG A 124 -3.14 21.83 8.37
C ARG A 124 -2.53 21.83 6.96
N LYS A 125 -1.21 21.82 6.87
CA LYS A 125 -0.51 21.89 5.58
C LYS A 125 -0.75 20.63 4.74
N GLY A 126 -0.73 19.44 5.36
CA GLY A 126 -1.09 18.18 4.72
C GLY A 126 -2.54 18.15 4.25
N ALA A 127 -3.47 18.69 5.06
CA ALA A 127 -4.86 18.86 4.66
C ALA A 127 -5.00 19.76 3.42
N GLU A 128 -4.38 20.95 3.45
CA GLU A 128 -4.40 21.89 2.33
C GLU A 128 -3.79 21.32 1.04
N ASP A 129 -2.67 20.62 1.14
CA ASP A 129 -2.01 20.01 -0.02
C ASP A 129 -2.90 18.91 -0.64
N SER A 130 -3.66 18.18 0.16
CA SER A 130 -4.63 17.17 -0.30
C SER A 130 -5.80 17.77 -1.10
N PHE A 131 -6.21 19.00 -0.77
CA PHE A 131 -7.35 19.68 -1.38
C PHE A 131 -7.05 20.27 -2.76
N ARG A 132 -5.78 20.45 -3.10
CA ARG A 132 -5.35 20.96 -4.42
C ARG A 132 -5.75 20.05 -5.59
N HIS A 133 -6.16 18.81 -5.30
CA HIS A 133 -6.62 17.83 -6.27
C HIS A 133 -8.16 17.73 -6.36
N GLY A 134 -8.88 18.66 -5.72
CA GLY A 134 -10.33 18.57 -5.55
C GLY A 134 -10.72 17.69 -4.36
N VAL A 135 -11.91 17.94 -3.82
CA VAL A 135 -12.41 17.27 -2.61
C VAL A 135 -13.86 16.89 -2.77
N GLY A 136 -14.08 15.67 -3.25
CA GLY A 136 -15.40 15.04 -3.21
C GLY A 136 -15.82 14.68 -1.78
N ARG A 137 -17.10 14.37 -1.59
CA ARG A 137 -17.66 14.02 -0.27
C ARG A 137 -16.92 12.84 0.38
N SER A 138 -16.67 11.77 -0.36
CA SER A 138 -15.99 10.57 0.17
C SER A 138 -14.56 10.87 0.60
N LYS A 139 -13.84 11.70 -0.16
CA LYS A 139 -12.50 12.16 0.22
C LYS A 139 -12.51 13.03 1.47
N ALA A 140 -13.49 13.93 1.61
CA ALA A 140 -13.66 14.71 2.84
C ALA A 140 -13.85 13.79 4.05
N ILE A 141 -14.73 12.78 3.95
CA ILE A 141 -14.98 11.79 5.00
C ILE A 141 -13.69 11.04 5.37
N ALA A 142 -12.93 10.62 4.36
CA ALA A 142 -11.75 9.79 4.53
C ALA A 142 -10.59 10.47 5.28
N PHE A 143 -10.60 11.80 5.46
CA PHE A 143 -9.64 12.45 6.37
C PHE A 143 -9.70 11.91 7.80
N ALA A 144 -10.87 11.40 8.23
CA ALA A 144 -11.05 10.80 9.54
C ALA A 144 -10.30 9.46 9.70
N ALA A 145 -9.89 8.83 8.59
CA ALA A 145 -9.14 7.56 8.59
C ALA A 145 -7.65 7.74 8.26
N VAL A 146 -7.16 8.97 8.07
CA VAL A 146 -5.77 9.22 7.63
C VAL A 146 -4.75 8.60 8.58
N LYS A 147 -4.97 8.70 9.89
CA LYS A 147 -4.07 8.16 10.91
C LYS A 147 -3.99 6.63 10.78
N GLU A 148 -5.14 5.96 10.77
CA GLU A 148 -5.23 4.51 10.66
C GLU A 148 -4.63 3.99 9.35
N VAL A 149 -4.90 4.65 8.21
CA VAL A 149 -4.32 4.27 6.91
C VAL A 149 -2.78 4.39 6.93
N ILE A 150 -2.20 5.38 7.61
CA ILE A 150 -0.74 5.51 7.75
C ILE A 150 -0.16 4.42 8.67
N GLU A 151 -0.88 4.09 9.75
CA GLU A 151 -0.41 3.18 10.79
C GLU A 151 -0.52 1.70 10.41
N THR A 152 -1.52 1.34 9.60
CA THR A 152 -1.80 -0.06 9.27
C THR A 152 -1.76 -0.36 7.77
N GLY A 153 -1.78 0.67 6.92
CA GLY A 153 -1.81 0.51 5.47
C GLY A 153 -0.53 -0.08 4.90
N ILE A 154 -0.65 -0.66 3.71
CA ILE A 154 0.45 -1.34 3.02
C ILE A 154 1.04 -0.44 1.92
N LEU A 155 2.33 -0.61 1.64
CA LEU A 155 3.01 0.09 0.56
C LEU A 155 2.57 -0.48 -0.80
N ILE A 156 1.93 0.34 -1.62
CA ILE A 156 1.51 -0.05 -2.97
C ILE A 156 2.40 0.51 -4.07
N ASP A 157 3.07 1.64 -3.83
CA ASP A 157 3.96 2.28 -4.80
C ASP A 157 5.05 3.11 -4.09
N TYR A 158 6.22 3.23 -4.70
CA TYR A 158 7.37 3.98 -4.16
C TYR A 158 8.23 4.58 -5.27
N HIS A 159 8.57 5.86 -5.14
CA HIS A 159 9.46 6.58 -6.05
C HIS A 159 10.52 7.34 -5.25
N ASP A 160 11.79 6.95 -5.43
CA ASP A 160 12.94 7.70 -4.93
C ASP A 160 13.07 9.04 -5.68
N ASN A 161 13.38 10.11 -4.94
CA ASN A 161 13.56 11.47 -5.47
C ASN A 161 12.55 11.83 -6.57
N HIS A 162 11.26 11.69 -6.26
CA HIS A 162 10.19 11.67 -7.25
C HIS A 162 10.24 12.91 -8.16
N LYS A 163 10.54 12.69 -9.46
CA LYS A 163 10.70 13.73 -10.49
C LYS A 163 11.78 14.78 -10.16
N GLY A 164 12.84 14.40 -9.45
CA GLY A 164 13.96 15.28 -9.10
C GLY A 164 13.62 16.36 -8.07
N ARG A 165 12.57 16.14 -7.26
CA ARG A 165 12.03 17.15 -6.34
C ARG A 165 12.72 17.19 -4.97
N GLY A 166 13.70 16.33 -4.72
CA GLY A 166 14.47 16.27 -3.48
C GLY A 166 13.75 15.56 -2.33
N TYR A 167 12.75 14.74 -2.62
CA TYR A 167 12.03 13.92 -1.65
C TYR A 167 11.48 12.64 -2.29
N ASP A 168 11.34 11.60 -1.48
CA ASP A 168 10.77 10.34 -1.92
C ASP A 168 9.26 10.39 -1.78
N THR A 169 8.58 9.58 -2.58
CA THR A 169 7.13 9.47 -2.58
C THR A 169 6.76 8.02 -2.34
N ALA A 170 6.18 7.75 -1.18
CA ALA A 170 5.60 6.45 -0.85
C ALA A 170 4.08 6.54 -0.90
N VAL A 171 3.42 5.49 -1.38
CA VAL A 171 1.96 5.40 -1.38
C VAL A 171 1.52 4.27 -0.47
N LEU A 172 0.85 4.63 0.62
CA LEU A 172 0.21 3.69 1.53
C LEU A 172 -1.26 3.56 1.17
N SER A 173 -1.80 2.35 1.22
CA SER A 173 -3.22 2.12 0.97
C SER A 173 -3.83 1.13 1.96
N ALA A 174 -5.09 1.36 2.31
CA ALA A 174 -5.85 0.51 3.22
C ALA A 174 -7.35 0.52 2.91
N PRO A 175 -8.06 -0.57 3.26
CA PRO A 175 -9.52 -0.60 3.21
C PRO A 175 -10.13 0.28 4.30
N ILE A 176 -11.09 1.11 3.93
CA ILE A 176 -11.97 1.83 4.86
C ILE A 176 -13.42 1.57 4.46
N ASP A 177 -14.35 1.67 5.39
CA ASP A 177 -15.78 1.54 5.09
C ASP A 177 -16.48 2.87 5.37
N ILE A 178 -17.22 3.39 4.40
CA ILE A 178 -18.05 4.59 4.54
C ILE A 178 -19.50 4.17 4.36
N ARG A 179 -20.34 4.36 5.38
CA ARG A 179 -21.75 3.91 5.35
C ARG A 179 -21.91 2.43 4.98
N LYS A 180 -20.98 1.58 5.47
CA LYS A 180 -20.88 0.14 5.17
C LYS A 180 -20.53 -0.20 3.72
N GLU A 181 -20.19 0.79 2.89
CA GLU A 181 -19.62 0.56 1.56
C GLU A 181 -18.09 0.59 1.65
N ARG A 182 -17.44 -0.40 1.03
CA ARG A 182 -15.98 -0.56 1.03
C ARG A 182 -15.32 0.41 0.05
N PHE A 183 -14.35 1.15 0.57
CA PHE A 183 -13.43 1.98 -0.20
C PHE A 183 -11.98 1.55 0.02
N ILE A 184 -11.18 1.69 -1.01
CA ILE A 184 -9.73 1.65 -0.98
C ILE A 184 -9.25 3.09 -0.85
N CYS A 185 -8.71 3.43 0.31
CA CYS A 185 -8.09 4.72 0.57
C CYS A 185 -6.60 4.64 0.26
N TYR A 186 -6.04 5.62 -0.44
CA TYR A 186 -4.59 5.73 -0.56
C TYR A 186 -4.09 7.14 -0.25
N ILE A 187 -2.98 7.14 0.49
CA ILE A 187 -2.32 8.32 1.02
C ILE A 187 -0.91 8.32 0.47
N VAL A 188 -0.48 9.51 0.06
CA VAL A 188 0.89 9.72 -0.39
C VAL A 188 1.68 10.35 0.74
N VAL A 189 2.82 9.77 1.05
CA VAL A 189 3.75 10.26 2.06
C VAL A 189 4.95 10.83 1.33
N HIS A 190 5.13 12.15 1.43
CA HIS A 190 6.35 12.81 0.99
C HIS A 190 7.41 12.69 2.08
N ARG A 191 8.53 12.08 1.73
CA ARG A 191 9.61 11.79 2.67
C ARG A 191 10.77 12.73 2.45
N ARG A 192 11.02 13.58 3.43
CA ARG A 192 12.12 14.55 3.44
C ARG A 192 13.07 14.19 4.56
N LYS A 193 14.30 14.69 4.47
CA LYS A 193 15.38 14.39 5.43
C LYS A 193 14.99 14.52 6.90
N ASN A 194 14.09 15.45 7.23
CA ASN A 194 13.77 15.79 8.62
C ASN A 194 12.30 15.55 9.01
N PHE A 195 11.42 15.24 8.06
CA PHE A 195 10.01 15.02 8.34
C PHE A 195 9.33 14.29 7.19
N ASN A 196 8.30 13.53 7.54
CA ASN A 196 7.36 12.99 6.57
C ASN A 196 6.04 13.77 6.69
N ARG A 197 5.44 14.13 5.56
CA ARG A 197 4.10 14.73 5.52
C ARG A 197 3.23 13.96 4.55
N PHE A 198 1.99 13.73 4.96
CA PHE A 198 1.01 13.06 4.12
C PHE A 198 0.27 14.06 3.22
N TYR A 199 -0.28 13.56 2.12
CA TYR A 199 -1.50 14.10 1.54
C TYR A 199 -2.42 12.95 1.13
N LEU A 200 -3.72 13.10 1.39
CA LEU A 200 -4.76 12.18 0.97
C LEU A 200 -5.06 12.44 -0.51
N HIS A 201 -4.83 11.45 -1.36
CA HIS A 201 -5.00 11.63 -2.79
C HIS A 201 -6.44 11.34 -3.20
N GLU A 202 -6.94 10.11 -3.05
CA GLU A 202 -8.32 9.74 -3.39
C GLU A 202 -8.79 8.49 -2.63
N VAL A 203 -10.10 8.22 -2.71
CA VAL A 203 -10.73 6.96 -2.30
C VAL A 203 -11.47 6.34 -3.48
N TRP A 204 -11.36 5.02 -3.64
CA TRP A 204 -11.95 4.29 -4.77
C TRP A 204 -12.78 3.11 -4.28
N THR A 205 -13.89 2.82 -4.93
CA THR A 205 -14.56 1.51 -4.78
C THR A 205 -13.97 0.51 -5.77
N GLU A 206 -14.03 -0.79 -5.46
CA GLU A 206 -13.61 -1.84 -6.40
C GLU A 206 -14.31 -1.69 -7.76
N LYS A 207 -15.62 -1.43 -7.75
CA LYS A 207 -16.43 -1.22 -8.95
C LYS A 207 -15.91 -0.04 -9.79
N SER A 208 -15.48 1.04 -9.15
CA SER A 208 -14.94 2.21 -9.88
C SER A 208 -13.57 1.93 -10.51
N LEU A 209 -12.72 1.10 -9.88
CA LEU A 209 -11.43 0.70 -10.44
C LEU A 209 -11.58 -0.31 -11.60
N THR A 210 -12.55 -1.21 -11.49
CA THR A 210 -12.76 -2.30 -12.46
C THR A 210 -13.64 -1.90 -13.64
N SER A 211 -14.63 -1.01 -13.46
CA SER A 211 -15.51 -0.55 -14.55
C SER A 211 -14.78 0.22 -15.65
N VAL A 212 -13.61 0.80 -15.36
CA VAL A 212 -12.71 1.39 -16.35
C VAL A 212 -12.18 0.34 -17.35
N ARG A 213 -12.17 -0.95 -16.99
CA ARG A 213 -11.69 -2.05 -17.85
C ARG A 213 -12.79 -2.64 -18.75
N SER A 214 -14.07 -2.58 -18.37
CA SER A 214 -15.17 -3.22 -19.11
C SER A 214 -15.60 -2.50 -20.39
N ASN A 215 -15.19 -1.25 -20.61
CA ASN A 215 -15.47 -0.52 -21.87
C ASN A 215 -14.47 -0.87 -23.01
N ALA A 216 -13.65 -1.92 -22.85
CA ALA A 216 -12.52 -2.26 -23.71
C ALA A 216 -12.85 -3.11 -24.96
N VAL A 217 -14.06 -3.05 -25.52
CA VAL A 217 -14.30 -3.49 -26.92
C VAL A 217 -14.07 -2.36 -27.92
N GLN A 218 -13.95 -1.11 -27.46
CA GLN A 218 -13.48 0.00 -28.29
C GLN A 218 -12.46 0.85 -27.50
N ARG A 219 -11.18 0.70 -27.88
CA ARG A 219 -9.98 1.46 -27.43
C ARG A 219 -9.27 0.90 -26.18
N GLN A 220 -7.98 0.57 -26.32
CA GLN A 220 -7.00 0.47 -25.22
C GLN A 220 -6.12 1.74 -25.20
N PRO A 221 -5.48 2.18 -24.08
CA PRO A 221 -5.74 1.95 -22.65
C PRO A 221 -6.03 3.26 -21.84
N SER A 222 -6.71 3.09 -20.70
CA SER A 222 -6.67 3.88 -19.45
C SER A 222 -6.99 5.39 -19.42
N HIS A 223 -8.17 5.76 -18.90
CA HIS A 223 -8.37 7.10 -18.29
C HIS A 223 -7.67 7.27 -16.93
N LEU A 224 -7.21 6.18 -16.30
CA LEU A 224 -6.47 6.20 -15.04
C LEU A 224 -4.96 6.34 -15.30
N GLN A 225 -4.30 7.31 -14.66
CA GLN A 225 -2.85 7.51 -14.71
C GLN A 225 -2.24 7.42 -13.30
N GLY A 226 -0.95 7.10 -13.21
CA GLY A 226 -0.21 7.05 -11.95
C GLY A 226 -0.76 6.01 -10.97
N THR A 227 -0.89 6.39 -9.70
CA THR A 227 -1.28 5.49 -8.60
C THR A 227 -2.63 4.80 -8.79
N ALA A 228 -3.59 5.45 -9.46
CA ALA A 228 -4.88 4.82 -9.74
C ALA A 228 -4.76 3.60 -10.67
N LYS A 229 -3.76 3.60 -11.58
CA LYS A 229 -3.45 2.44 -12.41
C LYS A 229 -2.83 1.30 -11.59
N VAL A 230 -1.94 1.64 -10.65
CA VAL A 230 -1.36 0.66 -9.70
C VAL A 230 -2.46 -0.03 -8.89
N LEU A 231 -3.40 0.74 -8.35
CA LEU A 231 -4.56 0.18 -7.63
C LEU A 231 -5.44 -0.69 -8.53
N GLN A 232 -5.72 -0.27 -9.76
CA GLN A 232 -6.46 -1.08 -10.71
C GLN A 232 -5.76 -2.41 -10.99
N ASP A 233 -4.45 -2.40 -11.19
CA ASP A 233 -3.66 -3.62 -11.45
C ASP A 233 -3.70 -4.59 -10.28
N ILE A 234 -3.55 -4.06 -9.06
CA ILE A 234 -3.68 -4.86 -7.82
C ILE A 234 -5.08 -5.50 -7.74
N VAL A 235 -6.15 -4.71 -7.87
CA VAL A 235 -7.52 -5.21 -7.77
C VAL A 235 -7.85 -6.23 -8.87
N CYS A 236 -7.27 -6.05 -10.05
CA CYS A 236 -7.46 -6.96 -11.19
C CYS A 236 -6.56 -8.20 -11.17
N ALA A 237 -5.60 -8.30 -10.25
CA ALA A 237 -4.65 -9.40 -10.20
C ALA A 237 -5.29 -10.73 -9.82
N SER A 238 -4.62 -11.82 -10.17
CA SER A 238 -4.98 -13.17 -9.73
C SER A 238 -4.89 -13.27 -8.20
N THR A 239 -5.75 -14.09 -7.61
CA THR A 239 -5.70 -14.41 -6.17
C THR A 239 -4.86 -15.67 -5.93
N LEU A 240 -4.31 -15.78 -4.72
CA LEU A 240 -3.72 -17.02 -4.22
C LEU A 240 -4.56 -17.58 -3.06
N PRO A 241 -4.49 -18.89 -2.78
CA PRO A 241 -5.17 -19.51 -1.65
C PRO A 241 -4.81 -18.85 -0.32
N GLU A 242 -5.74 -18.83 0.64
CA GLU A 242 -5.52 -18.18 1.95
C GLU A 242 -4.40 -18.83 2.76
N ASN A 243 -4.31 -20.16 2.72
CA ASN A 243 -3.27 -20.93 3.38
C ASN A 243 -1.87 -20.72 2.77
N PHE A 244 -1.76 -19.99 1.66
CA PHE A 244 -0.47 -19.59 1.09
C PHE A 244 0.26 -18.60 1.99
N PHE A 245 -0.47 -17.76 2.74
CA PHE A 245 0.11 -16.65 3.50
C PHE A 245 0.21 -16.95 5.00
N ASP A 246 1.30 -16.49 5.63
CA ASP A 246 1.43 -16.38 7.07
C ASP A 246 0.61 -15.20 7.62
N GLU A 247 0.62 -14.96 8.93
CA GLU A 247 -0.14 -13.86 9.52
C GLU A 247 0.40 -12.45 9.18
N ASN A 248 1.60 -12.36 8.61
CA ASN A 248 2.21 -11.11 8.19
C ASN A 248 2.03 -10.83 6.69
N GLY A 249 1.49 -11.80 5.93
CA GLY A 249 1.24 -11.70 4.51
C GLY A 249 2.36 -12.22 3.62
N GLU A 250 3.35 -12.91 4.18
CA GLU A 250 4.41 -13.57 3.42
C GLU A 250 4.05 -15.03 3.10
N PRO A 251 4.66 -15.65 2.08
CA PRO A 251 4.42 -17.06 1.79
C PRO A 251 4.81 -17.94 2.99
N ARG A 252 3.98 -18.94 3.30
CA ARG A 252 4.36 -20.00 4.24
C ARG A 252 5.37 -20.91 3.57
N LEU A 253 6.60 -20.91 4.08
CA LEU A 253 7.63 -21.88 3.75
C LEU A 253 7.83 -22.78 4.96
N ASP A 254 7.96 -24.08 4.74
CA ASP A 254 8.44 -25.01 5.77
C ASP A 254 9.89 -24.60 6.08
N GLY A 255 10.06 -23.99 7.25
CA GLY A 255 11.17 -23.08 7.52
C GLY A 255 12.54 -23.75 7.67
N CYS A 256 13.57 -22.94 7.44
CA CYS A 256 14.85 -23.06 8.14
C CYS A 256 14.61 -23.13 9.66
N GLU A 257 15.10 -24.19 10.30
CA GLU A 257 15.26 -24.26 11.77
C GLU A 257 16.31 -23.26 12.28
#